data_AF-A0A1F9Z3C8-F1
#
_entry.id   AF-A0A1F9Z3C8-F1
#
_cell.length_a   1.000
_cell.length_b   1.000
_cell.length_c   1.000
_cell.angle_alpha   90.00
_cell.angle_beta   90.00
_cell.angle_gamma   90.00
#
_symmetry.space_group_name_H-M   'P 1'
#
loop_
_entity.id
_entity.type
_entity.pdbx_description
1 polymer ?
#
loop_
_entity_poly.entity_id
_entity_poly.type
_entity_poly.pdbx_seq_one_letter_code
_entity_poly.pdbx_strand_id
1 'polypeptide(L)'
;MKAPIVDGQCNTFAGEYFGRRIGATANLAFAIGRRDDSQFVFVCISVTSDTTNNPFLDWGLLLFDTLHDGGLGPQPDDRLFFVYNRDAFVYWFMGDGVGGWVDCTFVCDMGDAAAGAFVGTRVIYEFGIRYTDVWGSLTPPGSSVAGFGIYVHDDGLQIDYWWGNLFVNPSDPETWGHLELPEFEAPIAATAVAGLVLWLRRRRRTGSG
;
A
#
# COMPACT_ATOMS: atom_id res chain seq x y z
N MET A 1 -7.99 -13.07 9.45
CA MET A 1 -8.50 -11.70 9.75
C MET A 1 -9.25 -11.21 8.54
N LYS A 2 -10.05 -10.15 8.65
CA LYS A 2 -10.66 -9.54 7.45
C LYS A 2 -9.57 -8.77 6.68
N ALA A 3 -9.50 -8.96 5.36
CA ALA A 3 -8.61 -8.18 4.50
C ALA A 3 -9.07 -6.70 4.45
N PRO A 4 -8.14 -5.75 4.21
CA PRO A 4 -8.51 -4.37 3.94
C PRO A 4 -9.52 -4.22 2.80
N ILE A 5 -10.35 -3.19 2.90
CA ILE A 5 -11.28 -2.78 1.86
C ILE A 5 -10.66 -1.56 1.17
N VAL A 6 -10.57 -1.62 -0.16
CA VAL A 6 -10.13 -0.47 -0.95
C VAL A 6 -11.31 0.48 -1.13
N ASP A 7 -11.40 1.51 -0.29
CA ASP A 7 -12.48 2.51 -0.28
C ASP A 7 -12.01 3.96 -0.10
N GLY A 8 -10.69 4.17 0.00
CA GLY A 8 -10.07 5.48 0.14
C GLY A 8 -10.12 6.02 1.56
N GLN A 9 -10.41 5.21 2.58
CA GLN A 9 -10.49 5.66 3.98
C GLN A 9 -9.38 5.08 4.88
N CYS A 10 -8.81 3.93 4.54
CA CYS A 10 -7.73 3.26 5.27
C CYS A 10 -7.97 2.89 6.75
N ASN A 11 -9.21 2.97 7.23
CA ASN A 11 -9.55 2.61 8.61
C ASN A 11 -11.07 2.45 8.78
N THR A 12 -11.70 1.76 7.85
CA THR A 12 -13.15 1.53 7.81
C THR A 12 -13.58 0.58 8.93
N PHE A 13 -12.65 -0.24 9.42
CA PHE A 13 -12.86 -1.05 10.62
C PHE A 13 -11.60 -1.16 11.48
N ALA A 14 -11.81 -1.40 12.78
CA ALA A 14 -10.73 -1.53 13.74
C ALA A 14 -9.78 -2.67 13.34
N GLY A 15 -8.52 -2.32 13.11
CA GLY A 15 -7.46 -3.29 12.82
C GLY A 15 -7.30 -3.70 11.38
N GLU A 16 -7.93 -2.99 10.45
CA GLU A 16 -7.86 -3.21 9.00
C GLU A 16 -6.43 -3.48 8.50
N TYR A 17 -5.51 -2.59 8.85
CA TYR A 17 -4.10 -2.75 8.55
C TYR A 17 -3.25 -3.13 9.79
N PHE A 18 -3.74 -3.98 10.71
CA PHE A 18 -2.88 -4.51 11.78
C PHE A 18 -1.77 -5.42 11.23
N GLY A 19 -0.59 -5.34 11.84
CA GLY A 19 0.61 -6.07 11.40
C GLY A 19 1.33 -5.44 10.21
N ARG A 20 0.91 -4.25 9.76
CA ARG A 20 1.49 -3.55 8.61
C ARG A 20 2.88 -3.00 8.88
N ARG A 21 3.67 -2.83 7.83
CA ARG A 21 4.79 -1.89 7.83
C ARG A 21 4.26 -0.46 7.65
N ILE A 22 4.81 0.48 8.41
CA ILE A 22 4.49 1.90 8.32
C ILE A 22 5.74 2.64 7.86
N GLY A 23 5.57 3.59 6.95
CA GLY A 23 6.60 4.54 6.58
C GLY A 23 6.01 5.95 6.46
N ALA A 24 6.88 6.96 6.48
CA ALA A 24 6.47 8.35 6.34
C ALA A 24 7.63 9.22 5.84
N THR A 25 7.27 10.34 5.23
CA THR A 25 8.11 11.50 5.00
C THR A 25 7.50 12.71 5.73
N ALA A 26 7.99 13.92 5.47
CA ALA A 26 7.35 15.12 6.00
C ALA A 26 5.95 15.38 5.40
N ASN A 27 5.68 14.85 4.20
CA ASN A 27 4.51 15.22 3.38
C ASN A 27 3.51 14.08 3.17
N LEU A 28 3.93 12.83 3.39
CA LEU A 28 3.04 11.67 3.33
C LEU A 28 3.36 10.66 4.42
N ALA A 29 2.35 9.88 4.80
CA ALA A 29 2.48 8.68 5.61
C ALA A 29 1.81 7.52 4.88
N PHE A 30 2.34 6.32 5.01
CA PHE A 30 1.75 5.15 4.38
C PHE A 30 1.86 3.90 5.24
N ALA A 31 1.03 2.94 4.87
CA ALA A 31 0.72 1.74 5.59
C ALA A 31 0.64 0.61 4.56
N ILE A 32 1.53 -0.36 4.63
CA ILE A 32 1.67 -1.39 3.60
C ILE A 32 1.84 -2.77 4.22
N GLY A 33 1.24 -3.77 3.61
CA GLY A 33 1.47 -5.16 3.96
C GLY A 33 0.73 -6.10 3.03
N ARG A 34 1.02 -7.39 3.18
CA ARG A 34 0.52 -8.43 2.28
C ARG A 34 -0.44 -9.37 3.02
N ARG A 35 -1.44 -9.89 2.30
CA ARG A 35 -2.41 -10.89 2.77
C ARG A 35 -2.27 -12.15 1.90
N ASP A 36 -1.70 -13.22 2.46
CA ASP A 36 -1.44 -14.45 1.71
C ASP A 36 -2.73 -15.23 1.41
N ASP A 37 -3.79 -15.06 2.21
CA ASP A 37 -5.10 -15.68 1.99
C ASP A 37 -5.87 -15.09 0.80
N SER A 38 -5.71 -13.78 0.54
CA SER A 38 -6.30 -13.10 -0.62
C SER A 38 -5.31 -12.89 -1.78
N GLN A 39 -4.00 -13.07 -1.54
CA GLN A 39 -2.91 -12.86 -2.51
C GLN A 39 -2.82 -11.39 -3.00
N PHE A 40 -2.90 -10.46 -2.05
CA PHE A 40 -2.86 -9.02 -2.31
C PHE A 40 -1.84 -8.31 -1.42
N VAL A 41 -1.15 -7.32 -1.99
CA VAL A 41 -0.49 -6.25 -1.26
C VAL A 41 -1.49 -5.11 -1.11
N PHE A 42 -1.74 -4.70 0.12
CA PHE A 42 -2.58 -3.55 0.43
C PHE A 42 -1.71 -2.38 0.83
N VAL A 43 -1.96 -1.23 0.21
CA VAL A 43 -1.24 0.02 0.48
C VAL A 43 -2.27 1.09 0.79
N CYS A 44 -2.09 1.76 1.92
CA CYS A 44 -2.77 3.00 2.24
C CYS A 44 -1.75 4.13 2.25
N ILE A 45 -2.01 5.19 1.51
CA ILE A 45 -1.22 6.41 1.46
C ILE A 45 -2.09 7.56 1.97
N SER A 46 -1.55 8.32 2.92
CA SER A 46 -2.15 9.53 3.47
C SER A 46 -1.22 10.70 3.17
N VAL A 47 -1.64 11.59 2.28
CA VAL A 47 -0.94 12.84 1.99
C VAL A 47 -1.27 13.83 3.10
N THR A 48 -0.27 14.24 3.87
CA THR A 48 -0.46 15.08 5.07
C THR A 48 -0.27 16.56 4.80
N SER A 49 0.41 16.92 3.71
CA SER A 49 0.67 18.29 3.29
C SER A 49 -0.44 18.86 2.40
N ASP A 50 -1.08 18.01 1.59
CA ASP A 50 -2.22 18.39 0.78
C ASP A 50 -3.47 18.45 1.67
N THR A 51 -3.99 19.68 1.80
CA THR A 51 -5.17 19.99 2.62
C THR A 51 -6.33 20.49 1.76
N THR A 52 -6.17 20.44 0.43
CA THR A 52 -7.16 20.84 -0.54
C THR A 52 -7.82 19.62 -1.15
N ASN A 53 -9.03 19.83 -1.63
CA ASN A 53 -9.76 18.80 -2.33
C ASN A 53 -9.87 19.26 -3.78
N ASN A 54 -9.02 18.71 -4.65
CA ASN A 54 -9.03 18.96 -6.08
C ASN A 54 -9.46 17.66 -6.80
N PRO A 55 -10.78 17.40 -6.88
CA PRO A 55 -11.30 16.15 -7.43
C PRO A 55 -10.81 15.94 -8.86
N PHE A 56 -10.35 14.74 -9.16
CA PHE A 56 -9.87 14.36 -10.50
C PHE A 56 -8.63 15.13 -10.99
N LEU A 57 -7.95 15.87 -10.11
CA LEU A 57 -6.72 16.61 -10.44
C LEU A 57 -5.56 16.17 -9.54
N ASP A 58 -5.80 15.93 -8.26
CA ASP A 58 -4.83 15.22 -7.42
C ASP A 58 -4.83 13.74 -7.78
N TRP A 59 -3.65 13.12 -7.81
CA TRP A 59 -3.53 11.68 -8.07
C TRP A 59 -2.40 11.04 -7.27
N GLY A 60 -2.53 9.73 -7.05
CA GLY A 60 -1.51 8.88 -6.45
C GLY A 60 -1.10 7.75 -7.38
N LEU A 61 0.19 7.43 -7.37
CA LEU A 61 0.81 6.32 -8.09
C LEU A 61 1.38 5.30 -7.12
N LEU A 62 1.30 4.05 -7.56
CA LEU A 62 2.04 2.92 -7.03
C LEU A 62 2.87 2.31 -8.15
N LEU A 63 4.16 2.15 -7.90
CA LEU A 63 5.14 1.66 -8.88
C LEU A 63 5.72 0.34 -8.39
N PHE A 64 5.80 -0.66 -9.27
CA PHE A 64 6.49 -1.91 -9.00
C PHE A 64 7.44 -2.27 -10.13
N ASP A 65 8.64 -2.67 -9.76
CA ASP A 65 9.58 -3.38 -10.63
C ASP A 65 9.52 -4.85 -10.21
N THR A 66 8.83 -5.64 -11.03
CA THR A 66 8.39 -6.99 -10.68
C THR A 66 9.54 -7.99 -10.65
N LEU A 67 10.50 -7.86 -11.57
CA LEU A 67 11.70 -8.70 -11.59
C LEU A 67 12.81 -8.19 -10.69
N HIS A 68 12.68 -6.96 -10.22
CA HIS A 68 13.63 -6.27 -9.38
C HIS A 68 15.01 -6.12 -10.03
N ASP A 69 15.04 -5.76 -11.32
CA ASP A 69 16.26 -5.61 -12.10
C ASP A 69 16.61 -4.14 -12.44
N GLY A 70 15.76 -3.18 -12.04
CA GLY A 70 15.97 -1.75 -12.19
C GLY A 70 16.02 -1.30 -13.65
N GLY A 71 16.94 -0.40 -13.96
CA GLY A 71 17.13 0.15 -15.30
C GLY A 71 16.59 1.58 -15.46
N LEU A 72 17.01 2.22 -16.56
CA LEU A 72 16.81 3.65 -16.82
C LEU A 72 15.44 3.98 -17.46
N GLY A 73 14.54 3.02 -17.52
CA GLY A 73 13.22 3.20 -18.12
C GLY A 73 12.34 1.98 -17.97
N PRO A 74 11.00 2.15 -17.98
CA PRO A 74 10.07 1.05 -17.74
C PRO A 74 10.21 -0.11 -18.73
N GLN A 75 10.31 -1.31 -18.18
CA GLN A 75 10.36 -2.60 -18.86
C GLN A 75 8.99 -3.31 -18.82
N PRO A 76 8.76 -4.33 -19.68
CA PRO A 76 7.46 -5.02 -19.75
C PRO A 76 6.98 -5.70 -18.45
N ASP A 77 7.86 -5.91 -17.48
CA ASP A 77 7.54 -6.43 -16.16
C ASP A 77 7.27 -5.33 -15.12
N ASP A 78 7.64 -4.08 -15.39
CA ASP A 78 7.30 -2.95 -14.53
C ASP A 78 5.80 -2.67 -14.56
N ARG A 79 5.27 -2.17 -13.44
CA ARG A 79 3.87 -1.85 -13.25
C ARG A 79 3.70 -0.46 -12.65
N LEU A 80 2.72 0.26 -13.15
CA LEU A 80 2.26 1.53 -12.63
C LEU A 80 0.75 1.48 -12.46
N PHE A 81 0.30 1.75 -11.23
CA PHE A 81 -1.10 1.88 -10.89
C PHE A 81 -1.37 3.31 -10.47
N PHE A 82 -2.45 3.91 -10.97
CA PHE A 82 -2.85 5.24 -10.55
C PHE A 82 -4.33 5.36 -10.25
N VAL A 83 -4.66 6.30 -9.36
CA VAL A 83 -6.03 6.68 -9.06
C VAL A 83 -6.09 8.18 -8.76
N TYR A 84 -7.16 8.82 -9.20
CA TYR A 84 -7.44 10.22 -8.87
C TYR A 84 -8.09 10.37 -7.50
N ASN A 85 -7.94 11.55 -6.89
CA ASN A 85 -8.74 11.94 -5.75
C ASN A 85 -10.24 11.97 -6.12
N ARG A 86 -11.06 11.35 -5.27
CA ARG A 86 -12.50 11.10 -5.45
C ARG A 86 -12.85 10.16 -6.60
N ASP A 87 -11.94 9.26 -6.93
CA ASP A 87 -12.18 8.19 -7.89
C ASP A 87 -12.07 6.82 -7.19
N ALA A 88 -12.75 5.83 -7.73
CA ALA A 88 -12.65 4.42 -7.34
C ALA A 88 -12.21 3.53 -8.52
N PHE A 89 -11.77 4.15 -9.60
CA PHE A 89 -11.20 3.49 -10.75
C PHE A 89 -9.67 3.48 -10.66
N VAL A 90 -9.09 2.28 -10.72
CA VAL A 90 -7.65 2.11 -10.89
C VAL A 90 -7.33 2.11 -12.38
N TYR A 91 -6.28 2.83 -12.75
CA TYR A 91 -5.71 2.79 -14.08
C TYR A 91 -4.40 2.01 -14.03
N TRP A 92 -4.18 1.14 -15.02
CA TRP A 92 -3.11 0.16 -15.02
C TRP A 92 -2.18 0.33 -16.23
N PHE A 93 -0.88 0.39 -15.98
CA PHE A 93 0.14 0.47 -17.02
C PHE A 93 1.25 -0.53 -16.77
N MET A 94 1.87 -0.96 -17.86
CA MET A 94 3.13 -1.69 -17.87
C MET A 94 4.17 -0.93 -18.68
N GLY A 95 5.45 -1.16 -18.41
CA GLY A 95 6.50 -0.59 -19.25
C GLY A 95 6.44 -1.14 -20.68
N ASP A 96 6.87 -0.34 -21.64
CA ASP A 96 6.90 -0.73 -23.06
C ASP A 96 8.25 -1.31 -23.51
N GLY A 97 9.26 -1.31 -22.62
CA GLY A 97 10.62 -1.76 -22.91
C GLY A 97 11.48 -0.77 -23.69
N VAL A 98 10.96 0.42 -23.99
CA VAL A 98 11.70 1.53 -24.64
C VAL A 98 11.65 2.83 -23.82
N GLY A 99 11.26 2.74 -22.55
CA GLY A 99 11.26 3.85 -21.60
C GLY A 99 9.90 4.56 -21.44
N GLY A 100 8.82 3.98 -21.96
CA GLY A 100 7.47 4.50 -21.84
C GLY A 100 6.52 3.56 -21.10
N TRP A 101 5.30 4.04 -20.90
CA TRP A 101 4.19 3.32 -20.28
C TRP A 101 3.11 3.06 -21.30
N VAL A 102 2.57 1.84 -21.29
CA VAL A 102 1.41 1.45 -22.10
C VAL A 102 0.33 0.87 -21.20
N ASP A 103 -0.92 1.11 -21.57
CA ASP A 103 -2.07 0.50 -20.89
C ASP A 103 -1.91 -1.02 -20.89
N CYS A 104 -1.99 -1.62 -19.70
CA CYS A 104 -1.82 -3.05 -19.52
C CYS A 104 -3.16 -3.76 -19.26
N THR A 105 -4.29 -3.18 -19.68
CA THR A 105 -5.59 -3.84 -19.58
C THR A 105 -5.48 -5.23 -20.21
N PHE A 106 -5.90 -6.26 -19.47
CA PHE A 106 -5.79 -7.70 -19.78
C PHE A 106 -4.39 -8.34 -19.65
N VAL A 107 -3.35 -7.56 -19.32
CA VAL A 107 -2.04 -8.07 -18.90
C VAL A 107 -1.90 -7.98 -17.39
N CYS A 108 -2.23 -6.81 -16.82
CA CYS A 108 -2.35 -6.64 -15.38
C CYS A 108 -3.56 -7.41 -14.82
N ASP A 109 -3.48 -7.85 -13.57
CA ASP A 109 -4.52 -8.65 -12.93
C ASP A 109 -5.77 -7.80 -12.70
N MET A 110 -6.90 -8.27 -13.25
CA MET A 110 -8.19 -7.59 -13.14
C MET A 110 -8.73 -7.53 -11.70
N GLY A 111 -8.11 -8.22 -10.75
CA GLY A 111 -8.40 -8.12 -9.33
C GLY A 111 -7.82 -6.86 -8.67
N ASP A 112 -6.92 -6.14 -9.33
CA ASP A 112 -6.35 -4.90 -8.81
C ASP A 112 -7.42 -3.83 -8.59
N ALA A 113 -7.30 -3.09 -7.49
CA ALA A 113 -8.23 -2.05 -7.12
C ALA A 113 -7.51 -0.84 -6.52
N ALA A 114 -8.08 0.34 -6.73
CA ALA A 114 -7.65 1.57 -6.08
C ALA A 114 -8.83 2.49 -5.78
N ALA A 115 -8.67 3.33 -4.76
CA ALA A 115 -9.61 4.37 -4.42
C ALA A 115 -8.87 5.59 -3.88
N GLY A 116 -9.24 6.77 -4.37
CA GLY A 116 -8.77 8.06 -3.88
C GLY A 116 -9.90 8.82 -3.20
N ALA A 117 -9.63 9.44 -2.06
CA ALA A 117 -10.62 10.26 -1.37
C ALA A 117 -9.99 11.38 -0.55
N PHE A 118 -10.68 12.51 -0.48
CA PHE A 118 -10.37 13.56 0.48
C PHE A 118 -11.10 13.27 1.81
N VAL A 119 -10.34 12.95 2.86
CA VAL A 119 -10.85 12.56 4.17
C VAL A 119 -10.41 13.58 5.23
N GLY A 120 -11.35 14.42 5.66
CA GLY A 120 -11.10 15.46 6.64
C GLY A 120 -10.23 16.59 6.09
N THR A 121 -8.92 16.51 6.29
CA THR A 121 -7.93 17.52 5.87
C THR A 121 -6.76 16.90 5.11
N ARG A 122 -6.98 15.72 4.51
CA ARG A 122 -5.94 14.93 3.86
C ARG A 122 -6.50 14.26 2.63
N VAL A 123 -5.66 14.07 1.63
CA VAL A 123 -5.95 13.15 0.52
C VAL A 123 -5.43 11.77 0.87
N ILE A 124 -6.27 10.76 0.65
CA ILE A 124 -5.98 9.35 0.85
C ILE A 124 -5.99 8.67 -0.52
N TYR A 125 -4.99 7.82 -0.77
CA TYR A 125 -4.97 6.88 -1.89
C TYR A 125 -4.77 5.48 -1.34
N GLU A 126 -5.66 4.57 -1.70
CA GLU A 126 -5.68 3.20 -1.22
C GLU A 126 -5.62 2.24 -2.40
N PHE A 127 -4.79 1.21 -2.30
CA PHE A 127 -4.55 0.23 -3.35
C PHE A 127 -4.62 -1.18 -2.77
N GLY A 128 -5.18 -2.10 -3.54
CA GLY A 128 -5.07 -3.54 -3.36
C GLY A 128 -4.54 -4.14 -4.65
N ILE A 129 -3.25 -4.49 -4.68
CA ILE A 129 -2.56 -5.00 -5.87
C ILE A 129 -2.25 -6.48 -5.71
N ARG A 130 -2.54 -7.25 -6.75
CA ARG A 130 -2.39 -8.71 -6.81
C ARG A 130 -0.92 -9.10 -6.85
N TYR A 131 -0.58 -10.22 -6.23
CA TYR A 131 0.81 -10.69 -6.19
C TYR A 131 1.42 -10.93 -7.59
N THR A 132 0.61 -11.19 -8.61
CA THR A 132 1.06 -11.32 -10.00
C THR A 132 1.65 -10.03 -10.56
N ASP A 133 1.15 -8.87 -10.15
CA ASP A 133 1.67 -7.58 -10.61
C ASP A 133 2.68 -6.95 -9.64
N VAL A 134 2.93 -7.60 -8.50
CA VAL A 134 4.03 -7.23 -7.60
C VAL A 134 5.25 -8.12 -7.81
N TRP A 135 5.05 -9.43 -8.00
CA TRP A 135 6.12 -10.44 -8.02
C TRP A 135 5.99 -11.46 -9.17
N GLY A 136 5.08 -11.26 -10.12
CA GLY A 136 4.90 -12.18 -11.25
C GLY A 136 4.27 -13.53 -10.89
N SER A 137 3.84 -13.73 -9.64
CA SER A 137 3.36 -15.02 -9.13
C SER A 137 2.35 -14.84 -8.02
N LEU A 138 1.31 -15.69 -7.99
CA LEU A 138 0.35 -15.76 -6.88
C LEU A 138 0.92 -16.44 -5.63
N THR A 139 2.07 -17.08 -5.74
CA THR A 139 2.77 -17.75 -4.63
C THR A 139 4.24 -17.33 -4.61
N PRO A 140 4.54 -16.04 -4.37
CA PRO A 140 5.91 -15.57 -4.30
C PRO A 140 6.62 -16.22 -3.10
N PRO A 141 7.90 -16.61 -3.23
CA PRO A 141 8.73 -16.96 -2.09
C PRO A 141 8.66 -15.89 -0.97
N GLY A 142 8.78 -16.30 0.28
CA GLY A 142 8.79 -15.36 1.42
C GLY A 142 9.94 -14.34 1.38
N SER A 143 10.96 -14.60 0.56
CA SER A 143 12.12 -13.72 0.34
C SER A 143 12.03 -12.92 -0.97
N SER A 144 10.89 -12.92 -1.65
CA SER A 144 10.71 -12.12 -2.87
C SER A 144 10.84 -10.64 -2.56
N VAL A 145 11.54 -9.94 -3.44
CA VAL A 145 11.72 -8.49 -3.42
C VAL A 145 11.21 -7.95 -4.75
N ALA A 146 10.52 -6.83 -4.71
CA ALA A 146 10.17 -6.04 -5.88
C ALA A 146 10.76 -4.64 -5.71
N GLY A 147 11.09 -3.95 -6.81
CA GLY A 147 11.30 -2.50 -6.73
C GLY A 147 9.96 -1.83 -6.44
N PHE A 148 9.97 -0.74 -5.69
CA PHE A 148 8.74 -0.13 -5.20
C PHE A 148 8.84 1.36 -4.98
N GLY A 149 7.85 2.09 -5.48
CA GLY A 149 7.75 3.54 -5.34
C GLY A 149 6.33 3.99 -5.04
N ILE A 150 6.23 5.04 -4.22
CA ILE A 150 5.01 5.83 -4.05
C ILE A 150 5.30 7.21 -4.64
N TYR A 151 4.39 7.72 -5.46
CA TYR A 151 4.47 9.06 -6.02
C TYR A 151 3.08 9.69 -6.02
N VAL A 152 2.96 10.94 -5.61
CA VAL A 152 1.69 11.65 -5.46
C VAL A 152 1.83 13.05 -6.01
N HIS A 153 0.80 13.53 -6.69
CA HIS A 153 0.69 14.89 -7.19
C HIS A 153 -0.43 15.66 -6.48
N ASP A 154 -0.09 16.86 -6.02
CA ASP A 154 -1.01 17.89 -5.54
C ASP A 154 -1.14 18.97 -6.62
N ASP A 155 -2.31 19.03 -7.26
CA ASP A 155 -2.56 20.00 -8.34
C ASP A 155 -2.76 21.41 -7.80
N GLY A 156 -3.30 21.56 -6.59
CA GLY A 156 -3.51 22.87 -5.96
C GLY A 156 -2.21 23.64 -5.75
N LEU A 157 -1.13 22.94 -5.38
CA LEU A 157 0.20 23.51 -5.18
C LEU A 157 1.17 23.27 -6.33
N GLN A 158 0.84 22.38 -7.28
CA GLN A 158 1.74 21.91 -8.33
C GLN A 158 3.03 21.30 -7.75
N ILE A 159 2.88 20.43 -6.76
CA ILE A 159 3.98 19.79 -6.03
C ILE A 159 3.78 18.28 -6.01
N ASP A 160 4.89 17.57 -6.11
CA ASP A 160 4.93 16.12 -5.98
C ASP A 160 5.51 15.67 -4.64
N TYR A 161 5.02 14.53 -4.15
CA TYR A 161 5.49 13.87 -2.94
C TYR A 161 5.79 12.40 -3.25
N TRP A 162 6.83 11.85 -2.63
CA TRP A 162 7.23 10.47 -2.92
C TRP A 162 7.79 9.73 -1.71
N TRP A 163 7.84 8.41 -1.84
CA TRP A 163 8.61 7.51 -0.98
C TRP A 163 9.23 6.38 -1.80
N GLY A 164 10.46 6.02 -1.46
CA GLY A 164 11.31 5.08 -2.20
C GLY A 164 12.77 5.47 -1.98
N ASN A 165 13.46 5.87 -3.04
CA ASN A 165 14.78 6.52 -2.96
C ASN A 165 14.66 8.04 -2.71
N LEU A 166 15.79 8.75 -2.63
CA LEU A 166 15.87 10.19 -2.35
C LEU A 166 15.05 11.04 -3.33
N PHE A 167 14.97 10.61 -4.59
CA PHE A 167 14.18 11.24 -5.65
C PHE A 167 13.56 10.14 -6.50
N VAL A 168 12.27 9.85 -6.32
CA VAL A 168 11.56 8.84 -7.11
C VAL A 168 11.10 9.48 -8.42
N ASN A 169 11.44 8.88 -9.54
CA ASN A 169 10.96 9.22 -10.87
C ASN A 169 10.12 8.05 -11.41
N PRO A 170 8.81 8.24 -11.69
CA PRO A 170 7.97 7.19 -12.26
C PRO A 170 8.42 6.63 -13.60
N SER A 171 9.37 7.25 -14.30
CA SER A 171 9.92 6.75 -15.57
C SER A 171 11.33 6.16 -15.44
N ASP A 172 11.82 5.93 -14.23
CA ASP A 172 13.18 5.43 -13.99
C ASP A 172 13.19 4.46 -12.79
N PRO A 173 13.05 3.14 -13.03
CA PRO A 173 13.06 2.12 -11.99
C PRO A 173 14.28 2.14 -11.05
N GLU A 174 15.47 2.59 -11.48
CA GLU A 174 16.64 2.72 -10.58
C GLU A 174 16.41 3.69 -9.43
N THR A 175 15.44 4.60 -9.57
CA THR A 175 15.11 5.59 -8.54
C THR A 175 14.10 5.07 -7.51
N TRP A 176 13.61 3.85 -7.66
CA TRP A 176 12.60 3.30 -6.76
C TRP A 176 13.28 2.68 -5.52
N GLY A 177 12.49 2.46 -4.47
CA GLY A 177 12.93 1.74 -3.28
C GLY A 177 12.79 0.23 -3.45
N HIS A 178 12.87 -0.49 -2.34
CA HIS A 178 12.70 -1.94 -2.29
C HIS A 178 11.52 -2.32 -1.42
N LEU A 179 10.73 -3.28 -1.88
CA LEU A 179 9.64 -3.85 -1.13
C LEU A 179 9.98 -5.25 -0.60
N GLU A 180 10.25 -5.28 0.70
CA GLU A 180 10.38 -6.51 1.49
C GLU A 180 9.28 -6.50 2.55
N LEU A 181 8.22 -7.28 2.34
CA LEU A 181 7.08 -7.31 3.25
C LEU A 181 6.95 -8.65 3.97
N PRO A 182 6.96 -8.68 5.32
CA PRO A 182 6.34 -9.78 6.03
C PRO A 182 4.82 -9.75 5.79
N GLU A 183 4.18 -10.91 5.95
CA GLU A 183 2.72 -11.00 6.03
C GLU A 183 2.20 -10.12 7.19
N PHE A 184 1.00 -9.54 7.06
CA PHE A 184 0.35 -8.82 8.17
C PHE A 184 0.26 -9.72 9.40
N GLU A 185 1.05 -9.43 10.44
CA GLU A 185 1.00 -10.19 11.69
C GLU A 185 -0.39 -10.12 12.34
N ALA A 186 -0.87 -11.26 12.83
CA ALA A 186 -2.10 -11.31 13.61
C ALA A 186 -1.92 -10.57 14.95
N PRO A 187 -2.88 -9.73 15.38
CA PRO A 187 -2.84 -9.18 16.71
C PRO A 187 -2.92 -10.35 17.69
N ILE A 188 -1.83 -10.61 18.42
CA ILE A 188 -1.83 -11.54 19.53
C ILE A 188 -2.87 -10.99 20.51
N ALA A 189 -4.01 -11.66 20.61
CA ALA A 189 -5.11 -11.19 21.41
C ALA A 189 -4.62 -10.96 22.84
N ALA A 190 -4.58 -9.70 23.27
CA ALA A 190 -4.24 -9.27 24.63
C ALA A 190 -5.29 -9.74 25.68
N THR A 191 -6.14 -10.71 25.33
CA THR A 191 -7.18 -11.29 26.16
C THR A 191 -6.68 -12.39 27.09
N ALA A 192 -5.50 -13.00 26.85
CA ALA A 192 -4.97 -14.04 27.73
C ALA A 192 -4.44 -13.49 29.07
N VAL A 193 -3.91 -12.27 29.11
CA VAL A 193 -3.30 -11.70 30.34
C VAL A 193 -4.37 -11.19 31.31
N ALA A 194 -5.46 -10.59 30.81
CA ALA A 194 -6.56 -10.13 31.66
C ALA A 194 -7.29 -11.30 32.35
N GLY A 195 -7.51 -12.41 31.64
CA GLY A 195 -8.09 -13.64 32.19
C GLY A 195 -7.22 -14.27 33.28
N LEU A 196 -5.90 -14.32 33.08
CA LEU A 196 -4.96 -14.87 34.06
C LEU A 196 -4.88 -14.00 35.32
N VAL A 197 -4.86 -12.68 35.19
CA VAL A 197 -4.84 -11.74 36.34
C VAL A 197 -6.15 -11.80 37.13
N LEU A 198 -7.30 -11.90 36.45
CA LEU A 198 -8.61 -12.04 37.11
C LEU A 198 -8.78 -13.41 37.79
N TRP A 199 -8.27 -14.48 37.19
CA TRP A 199 -8.29 -15.83 37.76
C TRP A 199 -7.36 -15.96 38.98
N LEU A 200 -6.14 -15.40 38.90
CA LEU A 200 -5.21 -15.35 40.03
C LEU A 200 -5.74 -14.48 41.18
N ARG A 201 -6.45 -13.38 40.87
CA ARG A 201 -7.14 -12.55 41.89
C ARG A 201 -8.32 -13.28 42.55
N ARG A 202 -9.07 -14.11 41.81
CA ARG A 202 -10.17 -14.92 42.39
C ARG A 202 -9.66 -16.04 43.31
N ARG A 203 -8.52 -16.67 42.98
CA ARG A 203 -7.91 -17.69 43.86
C ARG A 203 -7.33 -17.14 45.16
N ARG A 204 -6.88 -15.89 45.20
CA ARG A 204 -6.35 -15.28 46.44
C ARG A 204 -7.44 -14.85 47.44
N ARG A 205 -8.70 -14.74 47.03
CA ARG A 205 -9.81 -14.36 47.92
C ARG A 205 -10.52 -15.54 48.59
N THR A 206 -10.19 -16.77 48.21
CA THR A 206 -10.83 -18.00 48.72
C THR A 206 -9.94 -18.81 49.67
N GLY A 207 -8.77 -18.27 50.06
CA GLY A 207 -7.80 -18.90 50.97
C GLY A 207 -7.51 -18.09 52.23
N SER A 208 -8.49 -17.35 52.76
CA SER A 208 -8.40 -16.65 54.05
C SER A 208 -9.57 -17.10 54.92
N GLY A 209 -9.45 -18.31 55.44
CA GLY A 209 -10.25 -18.84 56.54
C GLY A 209 -9.30 -19.19 57.67
#